data_AF-A0A4W5M4X2-F1
#
_entry.id   AF-A0A4W5M4X2-F1
#
_cell.length_a   1.000
_cell.length_b   1.000
_cell.length_c   1.000
_cell.angle_alpha   90.00
_cell.angle_beta   90.00
_cell.angle_gamma   90.00
#
_symmetry.space_group_name_H-M   'P 1'
#
loop_
_entity.id
_entity.type
_entity.pdbx_description
1 polymer ?
#
loop_
_entity_poly.entity_id
_entity_poly.type
_entity_poly.pdbx_seq_one_letter_code
_entity_poly.pdbx_strand_id
1 'polypeptide(L)'
;MIIMLNSLLHFFEFSQRWNRVLSQSGPQLSESLSRSASPLLAKELHIDAVISPEYSGPFDSILCEHFTIPRLVRLGSVLGIPSEGHSEVLESNSEGITRWPVVYFKVKKVCGSTEEEEDQGPYLANTVHTSLYMGGSTNSLAPCSLDGEEPSLWTSLSPPGLSSTVDQFS
;
A
#
# COMPACT_ATOMS: atom_id res chain seq x y z
N MET A 1 -41.47 -5.05 -3.14
CA MET A 1 -40.91 -6.32 -2.68
C MET A 1 -40.08 -6.90 -3.82
N ILE A 2 -38.76 -6.85 -3.63
CA ILE A 2 -37.68 -7.71 -4.18
C ILE A 2 -37.81 -8.19 -5.63
N ILE A 3 -36.97 -7.63 -6.51
CA ILE A 3 -36.50 -8.32 -7.72
C ILE A 3 -35.02 -8.63 -7.48
N MET A 4 -34.69 -9.89 -7.18
CA MET A 4 -33.31 -10.34 -7.03
C MET A 4 -32.65 -10.57 -8.39
N LEU A 5 -31.39 -10.15 -8.46
CA LEU A 5 -30.45 -10.22 -9.57
C LEU A 5 -30.21 -11.65 -10.08
N ASN A 6 -30.49 -11.88 -11.36
CA ASN A 6 -30.11 -13.07 -12.14
C ASN A 6 -28.88 -12.77 -13.02
N SER A 7 -27.70 -12.55 -12.45
CA SER A 7 -26.47 -12.40 -13.27
C SER A 7 -25.15 -12.88 -12.65
N LEU A 8 -25.15 -13.59 -11.51
CA LEU A 8 -23.92 -14.11 -10.89
C LEU A 8 -23.78 -15.65 -10.95
N LEU A 9 -24.80 -16.37 -11.41
CA LEU A 9 -24.76 -17.84 -11.48
C LEU A 9 -24.00 -18.39 -12.68
N HIS A 10 -23.83 -17.63 -13.76
CA HIS A 10 -23.16 -18.13 -14.97
C HIS A 10 -21.63 -18.18 -14.87
N PHE A 11 -21.02 -17.42 -13.96
CA PHE A 11 -19.57 -17.43 -13.79
C PHE A 11 -19.09 -18.57 -12.88
N PHE A 12 -19.92 -18.97 -11.91
CA PHE A 12 -19.57 -20.02 -10.95
C PHE A 12 -19.76 -21.44 -11.53
N GLU A 13 -20.64 -21.61 -12.52
CA GLU A 13 -20.91 -22.91 -13.13
C GLU A 13 -19.88 -23.31 -14.19
N PHE A 14 -19.16 -22.35 -14.78
CA PHE A 14 -18.13 -22.64 -15.79
C PHE A 14 -16.88 -23.31 -15.18
N SER A 15 -16.60 -23.07 -13.89
CA SER A 15 -15.44 -23.66 -13.20
C SER A 15 -15.64 -25.11 -12.77
N GLN A 16 -16.89 -25.57 -12.63
CA GLN A 16 -17.18 -26.93 -12.15
C GLN A 16 -17.32 -27.97 -13.26
N ARG A 17 -17.28 -27.54 -14.53
CA ARG A 17 -17.59 -28.41 -15.68
C ARG A 17 -16.39 -29.17 -16.27
N TRP A 18 -15.18 -29.00 -15.73
CA TRP A 18 -13.95 -29.56 -16.30
C TRP A 18 -13.26 -30.64 -15.46
N ASN A 19 -13.90 -31.19 -14.42
CA ASN A 19 -13.33 -32.30 -13.64
C ASN A 19 -14.26 -33.51 -13.57
N ARG A 20 -14.62 -34.05 -14.74
CA ARG A 20 -15.09 -35.44 -14.83
C ARG A 20 -14.25 -36.18 -15.89
N VAL A 21 -13.30 -36.95 -15.37
CA VAL A 21 -12.58 -38.07 -15.99
C VAL A 21 -11.53 -37.69 -17.05
N LEU A 22 -10.26 -38.01 -16.76
CA LEU A 22 -9.48 -38.96 -17.57
C LEU A 22 -8.27 -39.49 -16.80
N SER A 23 -8.21 -40.82 -16.75
CA SER A 23 -7.17 -41.63 -16.13
C SER A 23 -5.99 -41.84 -17.10
N GLN A 24 -4.79 -41.97 -16.50
CA GLN A 24 -3.62 -42.77 -16.90
C GLN A 24 -2.69 -42.36 -18.07
N SER A 25 -1.40 -42.32 -17.70
CA SER A 25 -0.15 -42.64 -18.42
C SER A 25 0.47 -41.67 -19.45
N GLY A 26 1.59 -41.05 -19.04
CA GLY A 26 2.72 -40.56 -19.86
C GLY A 26 2.76 -39.04 -20.16
N PRO A 27 3.90 -38.51 -20.69
CA PRO A 27 5.22 -38.30 -20.07
C PRO A 27 5.27 -37.03 -19.19
N GLN A 28 6.29 -36.90 -18.31
CA GLN A 28 6.51 -35.77 -17.40
C GLN A 28 6.34 -34.41 -18.11
N LEU A 29 5.19 -33.77 -17.91
CA LEU A 29 5.04 -32.35 -18.12
C LEU A 29 5.66 -31.66 -16.91
N SER A 30 6.58 -30.73 -17.17
CA SER A 30 7.09 -29.84 -16.14
C SER A 30 5.89 -29.07 -15.58
N GLU A 31 5.42 -29.47 -14.40
CA GLU A 31 4.42 -28.74 -13.66
C GLU A 31 5.07 -27.45 -13.16
N SER A 32 5.05 -26.41 -13.98
CA SER A 32 5.23 -25.04 -13.51
C SER A 32 4.06 -24.75 -12.57
N LEU A 33 4.28 -24.99 -11.27
CA LEU A 33 3.38 -24.62 -10.19
C LEU A 33 3.34 -23.09 -10.06
N SER A 34 2.83 -22.40 -11.09
CA SER A 34 2.33 -21.03 -10.92
C SER A 34 0.99 -21.13 -10.19
N ARG A 35 1.08 -21.50 -8.90
CA ARG A 35 -0.01 -21.36 -7.94
C ARG A 35 -0.12 -19.86 -7.70
N SER A 36 -1.18 -19.26 -8.19
CA SER A 36 -1.56 -17.88 -7.92
C SER A 36 -1.66 -17.68 -6.41
N ALA A 37 -0.55 -17.33 -5.76
CA ALA A 37 -0.50 -17.09 -4.32
C ALA A 37 -1.04 -15.68 -4.07
N SER A 38 -2.33 -15.59 -3.75
CA SER A 38 -2.90 -14.35 -3.21
C SER A 38 -2.19 -14.04 -1.88
N PRO A 39 -1.83 -12.78 -1.60
CA PRO A 39 -1.28 -12.41 -0.31
C PRO A 39 -2.26 -12.76 0.82
N LEU A 40 -1.73 -13.11 1.99
CA LEU A 40 -2.52 -13.47 3.15
C LEU A 40 -3.25 -12.25 3.73
N LEU A 41 -4.37 -12.47 4.41
CA LEU A 41 -5.08 -11.41 5.13
C LEU A 41 -4.40 -11.10 6.47
N ALA A 42 -4.22 -9.81 6.76
CA ALA A 42 -3.77 -9.35 8.06
C ALA A 42 -4.92 -9.42 9.07
N LYS A 43 -4.65 -9.98 10.26
CA LYS A 43 -5.53 -9.92 11.42
C LYS A 43 -5.34 -8.62 12.21
N GLU A 44 -4.10 -8.17 12.33
CA GLU A 44 -3.74 -6.94 13.05
C GLU A 44 -2.78 -6.11 12.22
N LEU A 45 -3.01 -4.81 12.19
CA LEU A 45 -2.14 -3.83 11.52
C LEU A 45 -1.87 -2.68 12.49
N HIS A 46 -0.60 -2.44 12.81
CA HIS A 46 -0.17 -1.30 13.60
C HIS A 46 0.51 -0.26 12.73
N ILE A 47 0.09 0.99 12.87
CA ILE A 47 0.62 2.13 12.12
C ILE A 47 0.92 3.30 13.06
N ASP A 48 1.89 4.12 12.67
CA ASP A 48 2.17 5.42 13.27
C ASP A 48 2.01 6.52 12.23
N ALA A 49 1.42 7.65 12.60
CA ALA A 49 1.36 8.82 11.73
C ALA A 49 2.77 9.40 11.55
N VAL A 50 3.16 9.73 10.33
CA VAL A 50 4.43 10.44 10.09
C VAL A 50 4.23 11.90 10.50
N ILE A 51 5.17 12.46 11.27
CA ILE A 51 5.11 13.86 11.71
C ILE A 51 5.31 14.78 10.50
N SER A 52 4.38 15.72 10.30
CA SER A 52 4.44 16.73 9.23
C SER A 52 3.86 18.05 9.74
N PRO A 53 4.38 19.21 9.30
CA PRO A 53 3.74 20.50 9.54
C PRO A 53 2.50 20.73 8.68
N GLU A 54 2.22 19.88 7.69
CA GLU A 54 1.13 20.08 6.73
C GLU A 54 -0.22 19.52 7.22
N TYR A 55 -0.21 18.67 8.24
CA TYR A 55 -1.40 18.04 8.78
C TYR A 55 -1.25 17.77 10.27
N SER A 56 -2.34 17.95 11.00
CA SER A 56 -2.48 17.55 12.39
C SER A 56 -3.94 17.17 12.64
N GLY A 57 -4.20 16.30 13.61
CA GLY A 57 -5.57 15.95 14.00
C GLY A 57 -5.88 14.45 14.03
N PRO A 58 -7.17 14.10 14.22
CA PRO A 58 -7.61 12.72 14.24
C PRO A 58 -7.62 12.12 12.83
N PHE A 59 -7.19 10.85 12.71
CA PHE A 59 -7.06 10.17 11.42
C PHE A 59 -8.03 8.99 11.24
N ASP A 60 -8.96 8.76 12.16
CA ASP A 60 -9.79 7.56 12.17
C ASP A 60 -10.71 7.47 10.94
N SER A 61 -11.29 8.61 10.53
CA SER A 61 -12.17 8.71 9.36
C SER A 61 -11.44 8.34 8.07
N ILE A 62 -10.30 8.98 7.81
CA ILE A 62 -9.49 8.76 6.61
C ILE A 62 -8.92 7.34 6.55
N LEU A 63 -8.54 6.78 7.70
CA LEU A 63 -8.07 5.39 7.78
C LEU A 63 -9.21 4.38 7.52
N CYS A 64 -10.38 4.62 8.10
CA CYS A 64 -11.56 3.78 7.89
C CYS A 64 -11.99 3.77 6.41
N GLU A 65 -12.03 4.93 5.77
CA GLU A 65 -12.33 5.04 4.34
C GLU A 65 -11.24 4.36 3.51
N HIS A 66 -9.97 4.64 3.79
CA HIS A 66 -8.85 4.08 3.03
C HIS A 66 -8.87 2.55 2.99
N PHE A 67 -9.12 1.90 4.13
CA PHE A 67 -9.14 0.45 4.26
C PHE A 67 -10.51 -0.20 3.98
N THR A 68 -11.48 0.56 3.46
CA THR A 68 -12.74 -0.02 2.97
C THR A 68 -12.49 -1.00 1.81
N ILE A 69 -11.47 -0.73 1.00
CA ILE A 69 -11.00 -1.64 -0.05
C ILE A 69 -9.74 -2.35 0.46
N PRO A 70 -9.56 -3.68 0.24
CA PRO A 70 -8.36 -4.38 0.63
C PRO A 70 -7.09 -3.79 0.01
N ARG A 71 -6.08 -3.50 0.84
CA ARG A 71 -4.80 -2.93 0.40
C ARG A 71 -3.62 -3.76 0.86
N LEU A 72 -2.61 -3.80 0.01
CA LEU A 72 -1.37 -4.49 0.29
C LEU A 72 -0.52 -3.67 1.27
N VAL A 73 -0.11 -4.27 2.39
CA VAL A 73 0.71 -3.65 3.43
C VAL A 73 1.91 -4.54 3.78
N ARG A 74 3.03 -3.92 4.13
CA ARG A 74 4.25 -4.63 4.57
C ARG A 74 4.87 -3.89 5.74
N LEU A 75 5.49 -4.62 6.67
CA LEU A 75 6.27 -4.03 7.74
C LEU A 75 7.29 -3.01 7.20
N GLY A 76 7.35 -1.83 7.83
CA GLY A 76 8.28 -0.75 7.47
C GLY A 76 7.86 0.10 6.27
N SER A 77 6.84 -0.31 5.51
CA SER A 77 6.32 0.49 4.39
C SER A 77 5.64 1.78 4.88
N VAL A 78 5.61 2.80 4.01
CA VAL A 78 4.93 4.07 4.26
C VAL A 78 3.74 4.18 3.32
N LEU A 79 2.56 4.39 3.89
CA LEU A 79 1.30 4.58 3.19
C LEU A 79 1.06 6.08 3.02
N GLY A 80 0.78 6.53 1.80
CA GLY A 80 0.31 7.89 1.52
C GLY A 80 -1.19 7.89 1.27
N ILE A 81 -1.95 8.67 2.04
CA ILE A 81 -3.41 8.72 1.96
C ILE A 81 -3.85 10.16 1.65
N PRO A 82 -4.49 10.42 0.49
CA PRO A 82 -5.06 11.73 0.19
C PRO A 82 -6.12 12.11 1.24
N SER A 83 -6.05 13.33 1.77
CA SER A 83 -7.01 13.84 2.76
C SER A 83 -8.24 14.53 2.15
N GLU A 84 -8.45 14.42 0.84
CA GLU A 84 -9.57 15.07 0.16
C GLU A 84 -10.91 14.64 0.76
N GLY A 85 -11.71 15.61 1.23
CA GLY A 85 -12.98 15.36 1.91
C GLY A 85 -12.89 15.25 3.44
N HIS A 86 -11.68 15.21 4.02
CA HIS A 86 -11.42 15.12 5.46
C HIS A 86 -10.96 16.45 6.04
N SER A 87 -11.90 17.40 6.22
CA SER A 87 -11.62 18.76 6.73
C SER A 87 -10.89 18.82 8.07
N GLU A 88 -10.99 17.76 8.87
CA GLU A 88 -10.30 17.56 10.14
C GLU A 88 -8.77 17.50 10.03
N VAL A 89 -8.24 17.22 8.84
CA VAL A 89 -6.79 17.13 8.54
C VAL A 89 -6.26 18.43 7.93
N LEU A 90 -7.15 19.31 7.48
CA LEU A 90 -6.78 20.50 6.72
C LEU A 90 -6.27 21.61 7.65
N GLU A 91 -4.98 21.91 7.58
CA GLU A 91 -4.46 23.18 8.12
C GLU A 91 -4.61 24.31 7.09
N SER A 92 -5.26 25.39 7.51
CA SER A 92 -5.40 26.58 6.68
C SER A 92 -4.07 27.34 6.65
N ASN A 93 -3.36 27.29 5.53
CA ASN A 93 -2.17 28.10 5.32
C ASN A 93 -2.53 29.60 5.34
N SER A 94 -1.65 30.42 5.91
CA SER A 94 -1.82 31.88 6.02
C SER A 94 -1.94 32.60 4.67
N GLU A 95 -1.55 31.95 3.58
CA GLU A 95 -1.60 32.44 2.20
C GLU A 95 -2.96 32.20 1.50
N GLY A 96 -3.92 31.60 2.19
CA GLY A 96 -5.30 31.44 1.68
C GLY A 96 -5.48 30.34 0.63
N ILE A 97 -4.43 29.56 0.33
CA ILE A 97 -4.51 28.38 -0.55
C ILE A 97 -4.74 27.15 0.34
N THR A 98 -5.98 26.69 0.39
CA THR A 98 -6.35 25.43 1.04
C THR A 98 -6.11 24.29 0.07
N ARG A 99 -5.04 23.53 0.28
CA ARG A 99 -4.79 22.27 -0.43
C ARG A 99 -4.95 21.11 0.54
N TRP A 100 -5.59 20.04 0.10
CA TRP A 100 -5.63 18.77 0.83
C TRP A 100 -4.24 18.12 0.84
N PRO A 101 -3.57 17.97 2.00
CA PRO A 101 -2.30 17.27 2.07
C PRO A 101 -2.48 15.77 1.84
N VAL A 102 -1.38 15.08 1.57
CA VAL A 102 -1.31 13.62 1.68
C VAL A 102 -0.81 13.29 3.08
N VAL A 103 -1.58 12.52 3.83
CA VAL A 103 -1.19 12.05 5.17
C VAL A 103 -0.38 10.78 5.03
N TYR A 104 0.77 10.73 5.71
CA TYR A 104 1.65 9.57 5.65
C TYR A 104 1.57 8.75 6.94
N PHE A 105 1.54 7.43 6.80
CA PHE A 105 1.55 6.48 7.91
C PHE A 105 2.62 5.42 7.71
N LYS A 106 3.40 5.12 8.74
CA LYS A 106 4.40 4.07 8.72
C LYS A 106 3.85 2.78 9.32
N VAL A 107 4.00 1.66 8.61
CA VAL A 107 3.61 0.35 9.10
C VAL A 107 4.64 -0.16 10.12
N LYS A 108 4.18 -0.40 11.35
CA LYS A 108 5.01 -0.78 12.51
C LYS A 108 4.96 -2.25 12.84
N LYS A 109 3.83 -2.90 12.55
CA LYS A 109 3.61 -4.33 12.79
C LYS A 109 2.48 -4.80 11.88
N VAL A 110 2.61 -6.02 11.35
CA VAL A 110 1.54 -6.73 10.64
C VAL A 110 1.50 -8.15 11.18
N CYS A 111 0.33 -8.60 11.64
CA CYS A 111 0.12 -9.97 12.11
C CYS A 111 -0.79 -10.69 11.13
N GLY A 112 -0.34 -11.85 10.63
CA GLY A 112 -1.15 -12.76 9.83
C GLY A 112 -2.12 -13.60 10.67
N SER A 113 -2.83 -14.50 9.99
CA SER A 113 -3.69 -15.48 10.66
C SER A 113 -2.94 -16.65 11.28
N THR A 114 -1.76 -16.97 10.76
CA THR A 114 -0.87 -18.06 11.18
C THR A 114 0.16 -17.57 12.18
N GLU A 115 0.50 -18.39 13.17
CA GLU A 115 1.47 -18.10 14.24
C GLU A 115 2.95 -18.15 13.77
N GLU A 116 3.18 -18.33 12.48
CA GLU A 116 4.52 -18.35 11.89
C GLU A 116 5.05 -16.92 11.75
N GLU A 117 5.88 -16.51 12.72
CA GLU A 117 6.51 -15.18 12.86
C GLU A 117 7.65 -14.87 11.85
N GLU A 118 7.84 -15.67 10.80
CA GLU A 118 8.77 -15.29 9.73
C GLU A 118 8.17 -14.21 8.82
N ASP A 119 9.03 -13.46 8.12
CA ASP A 119 8.64 -12.41 7.16
C ASP A 119 7.88 -13.03 5.97
N GLN A 120 6.59 -13.29 6.18
CA GLN A 120 5.66 -13.92 5.23
C GLN A 120 5.30 -13.00 4.04
N GLY A 121 6.09 -11.94 3.84
CA GLY A 121 5.89 -10.97 2.78
C GLY A 121 4.71 -10.03 3.05
N PRO A 122 4.09 -9.48 1.99
CA PRO A 122 3.04 -8.49 2.15
C PRO A 122 1.70 -9.14 2.50
N TYR A 123 0.87 -8.40 3.22
CA TYR A 123 -0.48 -8.81 3.62
C TYR A 123 -1.54 -7.91 3.00
N LEU A 124 -2.76 -8.43 2.87
CA LEU A 124 -3.94 -7.64 2.57
C LEU A 124 -4.59 -7.17 3.88
N ALA A 125 -4.80 -5.87 4.02
CA ALA A 125 -5.50 -5.26 5.15
C ALA A 125 -6.81 -4.60 4.69
N ASN A 126 -7.88 -4.77 5.48
CA ASN A 126 -9.16 -4.09 5.28
C ASN A 126 -9.93 -3.93 6.60
N THR A 127 -10.97 -3.10 6.60
CA THR A 127 -11.80 -2.86 7.80
C THR A 127 -12.64 -4.06 8.26
N VAL A 128 -12.78 -5.11 7.44
CA VAL A 128 -13.64 -6.27 7.72
C VAL A 128 -12.89 -7.38 8.48
N HIS A 129 -11.60 -7.57 8.17
CA HIS A 129 -10.79 -8.69 8.65
C HIS A 129 -9.58 -8.25 9.48
N THR A 130 -9.23 -6.96 9.43
CA THR A 130 -8.04 -6.42 10.09
C THR A 130 -8.42 -5.46 11.21
N SER A 131 -7.93 -5.74 12.42
CA SER A 131 -7.93 -4.78 13.52
C SER A 131 -6.81 -3.76 13.30
N LEU A 132 -7.19 -2.50 13.08
CA LEU A 132 -6.25 -1.39 12.87
C LEU A 132 -5.93 -0.69 14.21
N TYR A 133 -4.65 -0.57 14.51
CA TYR A 133 -4.14 0.13 15.69
C TYR A 133 -3.26 1.30 15.29
N MET A 134 -3.66 2.50 15.67
CA MET A 134 -2.82 3.68 15.54
C MET A 134 -2.12 3.93 16.88
N GLY A 135 -0.79 3.84 16.89
CA GLY A 135 0.00 3.98 18.11
C GLY A 135 0.23 5.45 18.46
N GLY A 136 1.13 6.08 17.72
CA GLY A 136 1.47 7.49 17.93
C GLY A 136 1.99 8.15 16.65
N SER A 137 2.96 9.04 16.82
CA SER A 137 3.62 9.72 15.71
C SER A 137 5.08 9.28 15.58
N THR A 138 5.61 9.30 14.36
CA THR A 138 6.97 8.85 14.07
C THR A 138 7.65 9.75 13.04
N ASN A 139 8.98 9.82 13.10
CA ASN A 139 9.78 10.39 12.03
C ASN A 139 10.00 9.30 10.98
N SER A 140 9.73 9.62 9.72
CA SER A 140 10.06 8.76 8.58
C SER A 140 10.58 9.64 7.46
N LEU A 141 11.47 9.08 6.64
CA LEU A 141 11.72 9.67 5.34
C LEU A 141 10.38 9.63 4.60
N ALA A 142 9.93 10.79 4.12
CA ALA A 142 8.80 10.84 3.21
C ALA A 142 9.18 10.01 1.97
N PRO A 143 8.21 9.33 1.32
CA PRO A 143 8.42 8.80 -0.01
C PRO A 143 8.59 9.97 -0.98
N CYS A 144 9.78 10.57 -1.01
CA CYS A 144 10.18 11.39 -2.13
C CYS A 144 10.26 10.41 -3.30
N SER A 145 9.42 10.57 -4.32
CA SER A 145 9.48 9.77 -5.54
C SER A 145 10.79 10.05 -6.27
N LEU A 146 11.88 9.44 -5.80
CA LEU A 146 13.08 9.15 -6.56
C LEU A 146 12.89 7.73 -7.10
N ASP A 147 12.01 7.60 -8.08
CA ASP A 147 11.93 6.40 -8.89
C ASP A 147 13.12 6.43 -9.86
N GLY A 148 14.20 5.79 -9.44
CA GLY A 148 15.48 5.77 -10.12
C GLY A 148 16.56 5.44 -9.10
N GLU A 149 17.16 4.24 -9.26
CA GLU A 149 18.45 3.83 -8.71
C GLU A 149 19.26 5.04 -8.24
N GLU A 150 19.36 5.22 -6.92
CA GLU A 150 19.94 6.41 -6.26
C GLU A 150 21.17 6.87 -7.04
N PRO A 151 21.07 7.89 -7.92
CA PRO A 151 22.27 8.53 -8.37
C PRO A 151 22.58 9.47 -7.22
N SER A 152 23.70 9.23 -6.55
CA SER A 152 24.79 10.17 -6.23
C SER A 152 24.72 11.63 -6.78
N LEU A 153 23.54 12.21 -6.97
CA LEU A 153 23.25 13.55 -7.47
C LEU A 153 23.78 14.60 -6.48
N TRP A 154 23.78 14.26 -5.19
CA TRP A 154 24.25 15.13 -4.11
C TRP A 154 25.68 14.82 -3.62
N THR A 155 26.28 13.72 -4.06
CA THR A 155 27.67 13.36 -3.72
C THR A 155 28.67 13.68 -4.83
N SER A 156 28.20 14.01 -6.03
CA SER A 156 29.03 14.50 -7.12
C SER A 156 29.31 16.00 -6.96
N LEU A 157 30.58 16.38 -6.95
CA LEU A 157 31.02 17.79 -7.05
C LEU A 157 30.74 18.41 -8.44
N SER A 158 30.19 17.62 -9.37
CA SER A 158 29.84 18.06 -10.72
C SER A 158 28.49 17.45 -11.12
N PRO A 159 27.36 18.06 -10.74
CA PRO A 159 26.05 17.63 -11.23
C PRO A 159 26.00 17.71 -12.77
N PRO A 160 25.29 16.78 -13.45
CA PRO A 160 25.20 16.77 -14.91
C PRO A 160 24.68 18.12 -15.44
N GLY A 161 25.43 18.74 -16.35
CA GLY A 161 25.04 20.00 -17.01
C GLY A 161 25.61 21.29 -16.40
N LEU A 162 26.48 21.21 -15.38
CA LEU A 162 27.06 22.40 -14.73
C LEU A 162 28.59 22.55 -14.90
N SER A 163 29.29 21.55 -15.45
CA SER A 163 30.75 21.60 -15.61
C SER A 163 31.23 22.68 -16.57
N SER A 164 30.50 22.94 -17.66
CA SER A 164 30.91 23.91 -18.69
C SER A 164 30.83 25.37 -18.27
N THR A 165 30.03 25.69 -17.24
CA THR A 165 29.83 27.08 -16.80
C THR A 165 30.93 27.54 -15.84
N VAL A 166 31.55 26.61 -15.10
CA VAL A 166 32.62 26.94 -14.13
C VAL A 166 33.94 27.23 -14.83
N ASP A 167 34.22 26.58 -15.97
CA ASP A 167 35.41 26.85 -16.81
C ASP A 167 35.38 28.23 -17.49
N GLN A 168 34.23 28.91 -17.50
CA GLN A 168 34.09 30.26 -18.06
C GLN A 168 34.50 31.37 -17.10
N PHE A 169 34.85 31.02 -15.86
CA PHE A 169 35.29 31.96 -14.81
C PHE A 169 36.72 31.70 -14.31
N SER A 170 37.49 30.82 -14.98
CA SER A 170 38.92 30.56 -14.70
C SER A 170 39.86 31.30 -15.64
#